data_AF-A0A4Z1HH36-F1
#
_entry.id   AF-A0A4Z1HH36-F1
#
_cell.length_a   1.000
_cell.length_b   1.000
_cell.length_c   1.000
_cell.angle_alpha   90.00
_cell.angle_beta   90.00
_cell.angle_gamma   90.00
#
_symmetry.space_group_name_H-M   'P 1'
#
loop_
_entity.id
_entity.type
_entity.pdbx_description
1 polymer ?
#
loop_
_entity_poly.entity_id
_entity_poly.type
_entity_poly.pdbx_seq_one_letter_code
_entity_poly.pdbx_strand_id
1 'polypeptide(L)'
;MGINTIAYTSENVIPHNLTTMDAQGNKEELDRRFEVLSTSTIVHDRRGSAKVGYLPFVKTIIKQAIIPRQSSAGASDTFPLDIQQEICRSLDFESIVTFSQTSYAAKIIVDSVFPFTEVTSKAPRFLKAIAELGLMHVHSVATIAHGLSSSSCDFCPNFGSYFFPLTGSRCCFFCLSTEPEFSLIRKTQSIEYFGSSSIKGLPSVIAKMFCLGTPTRMTEVVECFSAQKVVDMCSSRRYKIRQYHTASGAQFNLPNPAEIENQNSVLNPLMQ
;
A
#
# COMPACT_ATOMS: atom_id res chain seq x y z
N MET A 1 -44.20 -4.54 45.65
CA MET A 1 -44.28 -4.20 44.21
C MET A 1 -44.66 -2.73 44.11
N GLY A 2 -43.95 -1.93 43.31
CA GLY A 2 -44.36 -0.54 43.05
C GLY A 2 -43.32 0.53 43.35
N ILE A 3 -42.21 0.48 42.62
CA ILE A 3 -41.43 1.58 42.02
C ILE A 3 -41.76 3.04 42.42
N ASN A 4 -40.73 3.70 42.97
CA ASN A 4 -40.63 5.13 43.26
C ASN A 4 -40.75 6.01 42.01
N THR A 5 -41.49 7.11 42.12
CA THR A 5 -41.41 8.27 41.22
C THR A 5 -41.31 9.52 42.09
N ILE A 6 -40.16 10.19 42.07
CA ILE A 6 -40.06 11.59 42.52
C ILE A 6 -39.11 12.32 41.56
N ALA A 7 -39.64 13.39 40.98
CA ALA A 7 -38.94 14.37 40.17
C ALA A 7 -38.00 15.25 41.02
N TYR A 8 -36.88 15.70 40.44
CA TYR A 8 -36.19 16.90 40.91
C TYR A 8 -35.60 17.66 39.73
N THR A 9 -36.04 18.91 39.61
CA THR A 9 -35.46 19.99 38.81
C THR A 9 -34.29 20.64 39.56
N SER A 10 -33.37 21.22 38.78
CA SER A 10 -32.59 22.45 39.05
C SER A 10 -31.07 22.30 38.95
N GLU A 11 -30.55 22.93 37.90
CA GLU A 11 -29.39 23.84 37.87
C GLU A 11 -28.10 23.43 38.60
N ASN A 12 -27.02 23.33 37.82
CA ASN A 12 -25.76 23.98 38.17
C ASN A 12 -25.00 24.40 36.91
N VAL A 13 -24.61 25.67 36.93
CA VAL A 13 -23.92 26.43 35.89
C VAL A 13 -22.42 26.53 36.28
N ILE A 14 -21.55 26.73 35.27
CA ILE A 14 -20.19 27.34 35.30
C ILE A 14 -19.00 26.37 35.56
N PRO A 15 -17.78 26.53 34.96
CA PRO A 15 -17.30 27.55 34.02
C PRO A 15 -16.67 27.04 32.70
N HIS A 16 -16.81 27.87 31.67
CA HIS A 16 -15.77 28.07 30.67
C HIS A 16 -14.53 28.66 31.33
N ASN A 17 -13.38 27.99 31.22
CA ASN A 17 -12.08 28.65 31.31
C ASN A 17 -11.25 28.29 30.08
N LEU A 18 -11.06 29.34 29.28
CA LEU A 18 -10.18 29.46 28.15
C LEU A 18 -8.75 29.49 28.70
N THR A 19 -8.03 28.37 28.62
CA THR A 19 -6.58 28.38 28.84
C THR A 19 -5.90 28.35 27.48
N THR A 20 -5.50 29.55 27.06
CA THR A 20 -4.42 29.79 26.12
C THR A 20 -3.24 28.89 26.45
N MET A 21 -2.90 27.98 25.53
CA MET A 21 -1.58 27.35 25.52
C MET A 21 -0.77 27.95 24.38
N ASP A 22 0.30 28.58 24.80
CA ASP A 22 1.22 29.37 24.02
C ASP A 22 1.82 28.54 22.88
N ALA A 23 1.55 29.00 21.66
CA ALA A 23 2.14 28.50 20.44
C ALA A 23 3.57 29.05 20.30
N GLN A 24 4.51 28.55 21.11
CA GLN A 24 5.93 28.81 20.89
C GLN A 24 6.78 27.64 21.39
N GLY A 25 7.11 26.73 20.46
CA GLY A 25 8.01 25.60 20.72
C GLY A 25 8.23 24.76 19.47
N ASN A 26 9.31 25.07 18.75
CA ASN A 26 9.93 24.29 17.68
C ASN A 26 9.15 24.09 16.37
N LYS A 27 8.99 25.21 15.66
CA LYS A 27 8.70 25.28 14.22
C LYS A 27 9.94 24.96 13.35
N GLU A 28 11.13 24.85 13.95
CA GLU A 28 12.42 24.61 13.27
C GLU A 28 12.87 23.13 13.22
N GLU A 29 12.24 22.19 13.95
CA GLU A 29 12.57 20.76 13.88
C GLU A 29 11.85 20.03 12.72
N LEU A 30 10.88 20.69 12.08
CA LEU A 30 10.12 20.17 10.94
C LEU A 30 10.82 20.40 9.58
N ASP A 31 11.87 21.22 9.57
CA ASP A 31 12.66 21.63 8.39
C ASP A 31 13.67 20.57 7.91
N ARG A 32 13.72 19.40 8.56
CA ARG A 32 14.47 18.19 8.14
C ARG A 32 13.65 17.22 7.27
N ARG A 33 12.63 17.72 6.57
CA ARG A 33 11.56 16.86 6.04
C ARG A 33 11.88 15.93 4.86
N PHE A 34 13.07 15.95 4.23
CA PHE A 34 13.30 15.12 3.03
C PHE A 34 14.79 14.91 2.71
N GLU A 35 15.66 14.79 3.72
CA GLU A 35 17.08 14.55 3.47
C GLU A 35 17.30 13.06 3.10
N VAL A 36 17.00 12.77 1.83
CA VAL A 36 17.31 11.55 1.09
C VAL A 36 16.47 10.35 1.53
N LEU A 37 15.59 9.84 0.65
CA LEU A 37 15.03 8.49 0.77
C LEU A 37 16.21 7.53 1.03
N SER A 38 16.31 7.08 2.27
CA SER A 38 17.50 6.61 2.98
C SER A 38 18.52 5.82 2.14
N THR A 39 19.69 6.42 1.86
CA THR A 39 20.90 5.66 1.51
C THR A 39 21.64 5.26 2.77
N SER A 40 21.71 3.95 3.03
CA SER A 40 22.57 3.35 4.04
C SER A 40 24.02 3.29 3.56
N THR A 41 24.94 3.93 4.28
CA THR A 41 26.33 3.49 4.37
C THR A 41 26.90 3.90 5.73
N ILE A 42 27.23 2.89 6.54
CA ILE A 42 27.94 3.07 7.81
C ILE A 42 29.36 3.52 7.47
N VAL A 43 29.74 4.72 7.92
CA VAL A 43 31.13 5.09 8.19
C VAL A 43 31.14 5.84 9.51
N HIS A 44 31.79 5.26 10.52
CA HIS A 44 32.18 6.01 11.72
C HIS A 44 33.44 6.81 11.39
N ASP A 45 33.43 8.12 11.64
CA ASP A 45 34.66 8.83 11.93
C ASP A 45 34.49 9.77 13.14
N ARG A 46 35.51 9.74 13.99
CA ARG A 46 35.67 10.46 15.25
C ARG A 46 36.42 11.76 14.96
N ARG A 47 35.70 12.88 14.87
CA ARG A 47 36.08 14.18 15.47
C ARG A 47 35.09 15.26 15.05
N GLY A 48 34.49 15.90 16.05
CA GLY A 48 33.54 16.99 15.86
C GLY A 48 34.17 18.23 15.22
N SER A 49 33.41 18.86 14.33
CA SER A 49 33.18 20.31 14.19
C SER A 49 32.74 20.60 12.77
N ALA A 50 31.42 20.53 12.49
CA ALA A 50 30.88 21.05 11.24
C ALA A 50 30.72 22.57 11.39
N LYS A 51 31.49 23.34 10.62
CA LYS A 51 31.29 24.78 10.46
C LYS A 51 30.04 24.99 9.61
N VAL A 52 29.05 25.67 10.18
CA VAL A 52 27.84 26.11 9.46
C VAL A 52 28.24 27.22 8.51
N GLY A 53 28.20 26.93 7.21
CA GLY A 53 28.26 27.94 6.16
C GLY A 53 26.92 28.67 6.11
N TYR A 54 26.91 29.94 6.49
CA TYR A 54 25.75 30.82 6.39
C TYR A 54 25.44 31.08 4.91
N LEU A 55 24.28 30.64 4.40
CA LEU A 55 23.76 31.10 3.10
C LEU A 55 22.86 32.32 3.33
N PRO A 56 23.06 33.42 2.58
CA PRO A 56 22.41 34.70 2.86
C PRO A 56 21.05 34.75 2.17
N PHE A 57 19.95 34.74 2.93
CA PHE A 57 18.64 34.92 2.31
C PHE A 57 17.63 35.66 3.18
N VAL A 58 17.76 36.99 3.23
CA VAL A 58 16.65 37.88 2.84
C VAL A 58 17.27 39.14 2.23
N LYS A 59 17.38 39.20 0.90
CA LYS A 59 17.44 40.48 0.19
C LYS A 59 16.20 40.58 -0.69
N THR A 60 15.53 41.72 -0.54
CA THR A 60 14.40 42.26 -1.29
C THR A 60 14.18 41.60 -2.66
N ILE A 61 13.00 41.00 -2.86
CA ILE A 61 12.60 40.41 -4.14
C ILE A 61 12.46 41.55 -5.16
N ILE A 62 13.51 41.76 -5.95
CA ILE A 62 13.38 42.38 -7.26
C ILE A 62 12.58 41.39 -8.11
N LYS A 63 11.53 41.86 -8.78
CA LYS A 63 10.77 41.11 -9.79
C LYS A 63 11.69 40.72 -10.95
N GLN A 64 12.52 39.71 -10.78
CA GLN A 64 13.22 39.07 -11.89
C GLN A 64 12.29 37.99 -12.44
N ALA A 65 12.02 38.04 -13.74
CA ALA A 65 11.33 36.98 -14.43
C ALA A 65 12.14 35.69 -14.24
N ILE A 66 11.52 34.69 -13.61
CA ILE A 66 12.09 33.35 -13.55
C ILE A 66 12.18 32.89 -14.99
N ILE A 67 13.39 32.88 -15.56
CA ILE A 67 13.62 32.17 -16.81
C ILE A 67 13.43 30.69 -16.45
N PRO A 68 12.38 30.01 -16.97
CA PRO A 68 12.19 28.60 -16.67
C PRO A 68 13.44 27.85 -17.10
N ARG A 69 14.06 27.11 -16.17
CA ARG A 69 15.16 26.20 -16.55
C ARG A 69 14.61 25.27 -17.61
N GLN A 70 15.13 25.38 -18.84
CA GLN A 70 14.70 24.50 -19.91
C GLN A 70 15.04 23.07 -19.52
N SER A 71 14.00 22.29 -19.27
CA SER A 71 14.06 20.91 -18.82
C SER A 71 12.91 20.18 -19.49
N SER A 72 13.14 18.92 -19.87
CA SER A 72 12.17 18.04 -20.49
C SER A 72 11.88 16.88 -19.54
N ALA A 73 10.63 16.41 -19.49
CA ALA A 73 10.27 15.15 -18.82
C ALA A 73 10.41 13.95 -19.77
N GLY A 74 11.11 14.13 -20.90
CA GLY A 74 11.38 13.11 -21.89
C GLY A 74 10.10 12.68 -22.61
N ALA A 75 9.86 11.37 -22.68
CA ALA A 75 8.66 10.82 -23.32
C ALA A 75 7.36 11.35 -22.70
N SER A 76 7.38 11.74 -21.42
CA SER A 76 6.21 12.31 -20.74
C SER A 76 5.72 13.61 -21.38
N ASP A 77 6.59 14.40 -22.01
CA ASP A 77 6.23 15.66 -22.66
C ASP A 77 5.33 15.46 -23.89
N THR A 78 5.26 14.23 -24.42
CA THR A 78 4.38 13.86 -25.53
C THR A 78 2.90 13.86 -25.12
N PHE A 79 2.63 13.68 -23.84
CA PHE A 79 1.26 13.60 -23.32
C PHE A 79 0.75 14.98 -22.89
N PRO A 80 -0.55 15.27 -23.07
CA PRO A 80 -1.19 16.43 -22.45
C PRO A 80 -1.06 16.40 -20.92
N LEU A 81 -1.08 17.57 -20.28
CA LEU A 81 -0.91 17.70 -18.83
C LEU A 81 -1.89 16.83 -18.04
N ASP A 82 -3.15 16.74 -18.46
CA ASP A 82 -4.16 15.92 -17.78
C ASP A 82 -3.75 14.44 -17.70
N ILE A 83 -3.18 13.92 -18.80
CA ILE A 83 -2.70 12.55 -18.88
C ILE A 83 -1.45 12.37 -18.02
N GLN A 84 -0.52 13.34 -18.02
CA GLN A 84 0.65 13.29 -17.14
C GLN A 84 0.25 13.24 -15.67
N GLN A 85 -0.70 14.09 -15.27
CA GLN A 85 -1.21 14.10 -13.91
C GLN A 85 -1.89 12.79 -13.53
N GLU A 86 -2.67 12.20 -14.44
CA GLU A 86 -3.33 10.92 -14.20
C GLU A 86 -2.33 9.77 -14.07
N ILE A 87 -1.29 9.74 -14.92
CA ILE A 87 -0.17 8.83 -14.77
C ILE A 87 0.44 8.99 -13.38
N CYS A 88 0.79 10.21 -12.97
CA CYS A 88 1.37 10.46 -11.65
C CYS A 88 0.44 10.04 -10.49
N ARG A 89 -0.88 10.22 -10.61
CA ARG A 89 -1.85 9.74 -9.60
C ARG A 89 -1.86 8.22 -9.47
N SER A 90 -1.63 7.52 -10.57
CA SER A 90 -1.59 6.05 -10.62
C SER A 90 -0.26 5.43 -10.14
N LEU A 91 0.83 6.22 -10.10
CA LEU A 91 2.11 5.78 -9.55
C LEU A 91 2.03 5.58 -8.04
N ASP A 92 2.82 4.64 -7.52
CA ASP A 92 3.09 4.53 -6.10
C ASP A 92 4.05 5.63 -5.61
N PHE A 93 4.20 5.76 -4.29
CA PHE A 93 5.01 6.84 -3.71
C PHE A 93 6.50 6.71 -4.01
N GLU A 94 7.02 5.48 -4.15
CA GLU A 94 8.42 5.25 -4.48
C GLU A 94 8.69 5.67 -5.94
N SER A 95 7.81 5.25 -6.85
CA SER A 95 7.86 5.56 -8.28
C SER A 95 7.69 7.06 -8.56
N ILE A 96 6.71 7.73 -7.94
CA ILE A 96 6.49 9.18 -8.20
C ILE A 96 7.63 10.05 -7.68
N VAL A 97 8.22 9.69 -6.54
CA VAL A 97 9.38 10.41 -6.00
C VAL A 97 10.59 10.17 -6.89
N THR A 98 10.81 8.93 -7.33
CA THR A 98 11.87 8.61 -8.29
C THR A 98 11.71 9.39 -9.59
N PHE A 99 10.49 9.44 -10.14
CA PHE A 99 10.17 10.24 -11.33
C PHE A 99 10.50 11.73 -11.13
N SER A 100 10.12 12.31 -9.98
CA SER A 100 10.40 13.71 -9.66
C SER A 100 11.90 14.07 -9.63
N GLN A 101 12.77 13.07 -9.43
CA GLN A 101 14.22 13.27 -9.37
C GLN A 101 14.90 13.20 -10.75
N THR A 102 14.18 12.79 -11.80
CA THR A 102 14.76 12.60 -13.14
C THR A 102 15.03 13.91 -13.88
N SER A 103 14.22 14.94 -13.67
CA SER A 103 14.38 16.26 -14.29
C SER A 103 13.62 17.35 -13.54
N TYR A 104 13.95 18.63 -13.79
CA TYR A 104 13.20 19.76 -13.23
C TYR A 104 11.76 19.80 -13.76
N ALA A 105 11.54 19.42 -15.02
CA ALA A 105 10.20 19.33 -15.58
C ALA A 105 9.37 18.23 -14.90
N ALA A 106 9.94 17.04 -14.69
CA ALA A 106 9.27 15.95 -13.97
C ALA A 106 8.91 16.37 -12.54
N LYS A 107 9.82 17.08 -11.85
CA LYS A 107 9.53 17.66 -10.54
C LYS A 107 8.34 18.61 -10.55
N ILE A 108 8.29 19.54 -11.52
CA ILE A 108 7.19 20.50 -11.65
C ILE A 108 5.85 19.77 -11.90
N ILE A 109 5.86 18.73 -12.75
CA ILE A 109 4.67 17.90 -13.00
C ILE A 109 4.21 17.27 -11.69
N VAL A 110 5.09 16.58 -10.95
CA VAL A 110 4.77 15.92 -9.68
C VAL A 110 4.29 16.91 -8.61
N ASP A 111 4.97 18.04 -8.47
CA ASP A 111 4.59 19.10 -7.51
C ASP A 111 3.22 19.73 -7.85
N SER A 112 2.70 19.54 -9.08
CA SER A 112 1.35 19.95 -9.49
C SER A 112 0.25 18.92 -9.16
N VAL A 113 0.63 17.69 -8.77
CA VAL A 113 -0.32 16.60 -8.50
C VAL A 113 -0.94 16.79 -7.11
N PHE A 114 -2.18 17.26 -7.07
CA PHE A 114 -2.88 17.58 -5.83
C PHE A 114 -2.90 16.43 -4.80
N PRO A 115 -3.26 15.17 -5.16
CA PRO A 115 -3.22 14.06 -4.19
C PRO A 115 -1.85 13.83 -3.55
N PHE A 116 -0.77 14.01 -4.32
CA PHE A 116 0.61 13.86 -3.82
C PHE A 116 0.97 14.97 -2.83
N THR A 117 0.70 16.22 -3.21
CA THR A 117 1.01 17.39 -2.36
C THR A 117 0.14 17.43 -1.10
N GLU A 118 -1.11 16.98 -1.19
CA GLU A 118 -2.01 16.87 -0.05
C GLU A 118 -1.51 15.85 0.98
N VAL A 119 -1.17 14.63 0.55
CA VAL A 119 -0.70 13.59 1.47
C VAL A 119 0.65 13.95 2.08
N THR A 120 1.60 14.44 1.27
CA THR A 120 2.94 14.83 1.76
C THR A 120 2.90 16.00 2.74
N SER A 121 1.96 16.94 2.57
CA SER A 121 1.80 18.08 3.49
C SER A 121 1.03 17.71 4.76
N LYS A 122 -0.08 16.98 4.65
CA LYS A 122 -1.02 16.71 5.76
C LYS A 122 -0.70 15.45 6.55
N ALA A 123 -0.11 14.43 5.92
CA ALA A 123 0.09 13.11 6.52
C ALA A 123 1.56 12.60 6.52
N PRO A 124 2.56 13.43 6.88
CA PRO A 124 3.97 13.02 6.82
C PRO A 124 4.31 11.91 7.82
N ARG A 125 3.64 11.85 8.98
CA ARG A 125 3.83 10.75 9.94
C ARG A 125 3.31 9.42 9.39
N PHE A 126 2.22 9.46 8.63
CA PHE A 126 1.70 8.28 7.95
C PHE A 126 2.68 7.79 6.89
N LEU A 127 3.18 8.68 6.02
CA LEU A 127 4.16 8.32 5.01
C LEU A 127 5.44 7.74 5.63
N LYS A 128 5.91 8.32 6.74
CA LYS A 128 7.02 7.76 7.50
C LYS A 128 6.74 6.33 7.98
N ALA A 129 5.55 6.07 8.54
CA ALA A 129 5.18 4.74 9.00
C ALA A 129 5.09 3.72 7.84
N ILE A 130 4.53 4.11 6.70
CA ILE A 130 4.47 3.26 5.49
C ILE A 130 5.88 2.96 4.95
N ALA A 131 6.78 3.95 4.98
CA ALA A 131 8.17 3.77 4.61
C ALA A 131 8.93 2.83 5.55
N GLU A 132 8.74 2.97 6.87
CA GLU A 132 9.30 2.07 7.88
C GLU A 132 8.78 0.63 7.75
N LEU A 133 7.55 0.46 7.26
CA LEU A 133 6.99 -0.84 6.90
C LEU A 133 7.48 -1.38 5.55
N GLY A 134 8.19 -0.57 4.76
CA GLY A 134 8.67 -0.94 3.42
C GLY A 134 7.54 -1.03 2.38
N LEU A 135 6.43 -0.31 2.55
CA LEU A 135 5.21 -0.45 1.74
C LEU A 135 4.94 0.72 0.80
N MET A 136 5.93 1.58 0.52
CA MET A 136 5.76 2.77 -0.33
C MET A 136 5.42 2.43 -1.79
N HIS A 137 5.75 1.22 -2.23
CA HIS A 137 5.51 0.70 -3.59
C HIS A 137 4.14 -0.01 -3.75
N VAL A 138 3.37 -0.17 -2.67
CA VAL A 138 2.21 -1.08 -2.67
C VAL A 138 0.95 -0.42 -3.24
N HIS A 139 0.77 0.87 -2.96
CA HIS A 139 -0.45 1.59 -3.31
C HIS A 139 -0.12 2.86 -4.08
N SER A 140 -0.98 3.17 -5.04
CA SER A 140 -0.90 4.42 -5.79
C SER A 140 -1.09 5.63 -4.87
N VAL A 141 -0.60 6.79 -5.30
CA VAL A 141 -0.84 8.07 -4.64
C VAL A 141 -2.35 8.32 -4.49
N ALA A 142 -3.13 8.03 -5.54
CA ALA A 142 -4.59 8.20 -5.51
C ALA A 142 -5.25 7.30 -4.44
N THR A 143 -4.84 6.04 -4.33
CA THR A 143 -5.37 5.09 -3.33
C THR A 143 -5.11 5.59 -1.92
N ILE A 144 -3.88 5.99 -1.62
CA ILE A 144 -3.52 6.51 -0.29
C ILE A 144 -4.25 7.82 -0.01
N ALA A 145 -4.29 8.76 -0.95
CA ALA A 145 -4.98 10.02 -0.77
C ALA A 145 -6.48 9.83 -0.51
N HIS A 146 -7.12 8.91 -1.24
CA HIS A 146 -8.52 8.56 -1.03
C HIS A 146 -8.74 7.97 0.37
N GLY A 147 -7.96 6.97 0.75
CA GLY A 147 -8.08 6.34 2.07
C GLY A 147 -7.84 7.32 3.22
N LEU A 148 -6.92 8.27 3.09
CA LEU A 148 -6.66 9.27 4.13
C LEU A 148 -7.71 10.37 4.19
N SER A 149 -8.34 10.70 3.07
CA SER A 149 -9.34 11.78 2.97
C SER A 149 -10.74 11.32 3.37
N SER A 150 -11.08 10.04 3.15
CA SER A 150 -12.35 9.46 3.59
C SER A 150 -12.41 9.34 5.10
N SER A 151 -13.51 9.69 5.77
CA SER A 151 -13.69 9.44 7.21
C SER A 151 -14.36 8.09 7.52
N SER A 152 -14.98 7.46 6.53
CA SER A 152 -15.74 6.21 6.70
C SER A 152 -14.85 4.98 6.60
N CYS A 153 -15.33 3.88 7.18
CA CYS A 153 -14.85 2.55 6.89
C CYS A 153 -15.28 2.13 5.48
N ASP A 154 -14.44 1.41 4.75
CA ASP A 154 -14.75 0.96 3.39
C ASP A 154 -15.77 -0.20 3.36
N PHE A 155 -16.01 -0.83 4.51
CA PHE A 155 -16.83 -2.05 4.65
C PHE A 155 -18.13 -1.82 5.42
N CYS A 156 -18.27 -0.70 6.13
CA CYS A 156 -19.46 -0.38 6.92
C CYS A 156 -19.62 1.13 7.10
N PRO A 157 -20.81 1.64 7.49
CA PRO A 157 -21.04 3.08 7.62
C PRO A 157 -20.36 3.73 8.83
N ASN A 158 -19.57 2.99 9.61
CA ASN A 158 -18.89 3.51 10.81
C ASN A 158 -17.66 4.34 10.43
N PHE A 159 -17.17 5.15 11.39
CA PHE A 159 -15.91 5.86 11.26
C PHE A 159 -14.73 4.89 11.12
N GLY A 160 -13.92 5.08 10.09
CA GLY A 160 -12.71 4.31 9.88
C GLY A 160 -11.55 4.91 10.68
N SER A 161 -11.19 4.34 11.82
CA SER A 161 -10.07 4.87 12.63
C SER A 161 -8.71 4.29 12.24
N TYR A 162 -8.69 3.24 11.40
CA TYR A 162 -7.48 2.53 11.00
C TYR A 162 -7.30 2.58 9.48
N PHE A 163 -6.06 2.55 9.04
CA PHE A 163 -5.68 2.33 7.65
C PHE A 163 -4.88 1.03 7.60
N PHE A 164 -5.28 0.09 6.75
CA PHE A 164 -4.58 -1.20 6.63
C PHE A 164 -3.60 -1.18 5.45
N PRO A 165 -2.26 -1.10 5.71
CA PRO A 165 -1.26 -0.78 4.69
C PRO A 165 -1.10 -1.77 3.54
N LEU A 166 -1.58 -3.01 3.68
CA LEU A 166 -1.48 -4.03 2.63
C LEU A 166 -2.66 -4.00 1.65
N THR A 167 -3.77 -3.38 2.03
CA THR A 167 -4.99 -3.27 1.21
C THR A 167 -5.21 -1.86 0.71
N GLY A 168 -4.69 -0.86 1.42
CA GLY A 168 -4.91 0.55 1.12
C GLY A 168 -6.27 1.04 1.60
N SER A 169 -6.99 0.20 2.35
CA SER A 169 -8.35 0.46 2.82
C SER A 169 -8.35 1.09 4.21
N ARG A 170 -9.36 1.92 4.44
CA ARG A 170 -9.67 2.49 5.75
C ARG A 170 -10.75 1.64 6.43
N CYS A 171 -10.58 1.34 7.71
CA CYS A 171 -11.50 0.47 8.44
C CYS A 171 -11.73 0.90 9.89
N CYS A 172 -12.90 0.53 10.42
CA CYS A 172 -13.19 0.64 11.84
C CYS A 172 -12.57 -0.56 12.59
N PHE A 173 -12.48 -0.47 13.92
CA PHE A 173 -11.92 -1.55 14.76
C PHE A 173 -12.64 -2.89 14.56
N PHE A 174 -13.97 -2.84 14.41
CA PHE A 174 -14.78 -4.04 14.24
C PHE A 174 -14.44 -4.75 12.92
N CYS A 175 -14.47 -4.02 11.80
CA CYS A 175 -14.10 -4.60 10.50
C CYS A 175 -12.65 -5.08 10.47
N LEU A 176 -11.71 -4.32 11.05
CA LEU A 176 -10.31 -4.75 11.17
C LEU A 176 -10.16 -6.13 11.82
N SER A 177 -11.05 -6.46 12.77
CA SER A 177 -11.00 -7.70 13.54
C SER A 177 -11.83 -8.86 12.96
N THR A 178 -12.70 -8.57 11.99
CA THR A 178 -13.73 -9.52 11.53
C THR A 178 -13.71 -9.75 10.02
N GLU A 179 -13.30 -8.75 9.23
CA GLU A 179 -13.25 -8.87 7.78
C GLU A 179 -12.04 -9.69 7.32
N PRO A 180 -12.24 -10.69 6.44
CA PRO A 180 -11.15 -11.48 5.87
C PRO A 180 -10.08 -10.65 5.16
N GLU A 181 -10.45 -9.50 4.60
CA GLU A 181 -9.56 -8.57 3.87
C GLU A 181 -8.36 -8.13 4.74
N PHE A 182 -8.57 -7.99 6.04
CA PHE A 182 -7.55 -7.54 7.00
C PHE A 182 -6.84 -8.68 7.73
N SER A 183 -7.18 -9.92 7.40
CA SER A 183 -6.53 -11.08 8.00
C SER A 183 -5.08 -11.21 7.52
N LEU A 184 -4.18 -11.47 8.46
CA LEU A 184 -2.77 -11.73 8.19
C LEU A 184 -2.48 -13.22 8.25
N ILE A 185 -1.65 -13.70 7.32
CA ILE A 185 -1.10 -15.06 7.35
C ILE A 185 0.43 -15.00 7.47
N ARG A 186 0.99 -15.84 8.35
CA ARG A 186 2.45 -15.93 8.51
C ARG A 186 3.09 -16.42 7.22
N LYS A 187 4.30 -15.94 6.92
CA LYS A 187 5.04 -16.41 5.76
C LYS A 187 5.30 -17.92 5.78
N THR A 188 5.60 -18.48 6.93
CA THR A 188 5.81 -19.93 7.11
C THR A 188 4.57 -20.72 6.73
N GLN A 189 3.41 -20.36 7.30
CA GLN A 189 2.11 -20.97 6.96
C GLN A 189 1.75 -20.78 5.49
N SER A 190 2.07 -19.61 4.92
CA SER A 190 1.80 -19.34 3.50
C SER A 190 2.64 -20.24 2.59
N ILE A 191 3.92 -20.47 2.93
CA ILE A 191 4.79 -21.39 2.19
C ILE A 191 4.28 -22.83 2.33
N GLU A 192 3.86 -23.23 3.52
CA GLU A 192 3.33 -24.57 3.79
C GLU A 192 2.05 -24.86 2.99
N TYR A 193 1.07 -23.95 3.02
CA TYR A 193 -0.21 -24.17 2.36
C TYR A 193 -0.19 -23.90 0.85
N PHE A 194 0.66 -22.98 0.38
CA PHE A 194 0.60 -22.48 -0.99
C PHE A 194 1.91 -22.60 -1.79
N GLY A 195 3.03 -22.93 -1.14
CA GLY A 195 4.35 -23.01 -1.76
C GLY A 195 5.07 -21.66 -1.86
N SER A 196 6.41 -21.70 -1.82
CA SER A 196 7.26 -20.50 -1.85
C SER A 196 7.19 -19.70 -3.14
N SER A 197 6.97 -20.37 -4.28
CA SER A 197 6.82 -19.72 -5.58
C SER A 197 5.52 -18.93 -5.68
N SER A 198 4.50 -19.30 -4.91
CA SER A 198 3.23 -18.58 -4.86
C SER A 198 3.43 -17.22 -4.23
N ILE A 199 4.08 -17.12 -3.09
CA ILE A 199 4.19 -15.87 -2.31
C ILE A 199 5.26 -14.87 -2.79
N LYS A 200 6.05 -15.22 -3.81
CA LYS A 200 7.15 -14.36 -4.28
C LYS A 200 6.61 -13.03 -4.83
N GLY A 201 7.14 -11.93 -4.31
CA GLY A 201 6.77 -10.56 -4.74
C GLY A 201 5.49 -10.02 -4.11
N LEU A 202 4.87 -10.76 -3.17
CA LEU A 202 3.77 -10.19 -2.39
C LEU A 202 4.31 -9.16 -1.37
N PRO A 203 3.59 -8.04 -1.18
CA PRO A 203 3.85 -7.14 -0.06
C PRO A 203 3.68 -7.86 1.27
N SER A 204 4.64 -7.67 2.18
CA SER A 204 4.61 -8.24 3.53
C SER A 204 4.88 -7.17 4.59
N VAL A 205 4.37 -7.41 5.79
CA VAL A 205 4.67 -6.62 6.98
C VAL A 205 5.41 -7.46 8.00
N ILE A 206 6.34 -6.83 8.71
CA ILE A 206 6.97 -7.43 9.88
C ILE A 206 6.16 -7.05 11.10
N ALA A 207 5.47 -8.03 11.70
CA ALA A 207 4.64 -7.85 12.87
C ALA A 207 5.33 -8.44 14.11
N LYS A 208 5.21 -7.75 15.25
CA LYS A 208 5.51 -8.33 16.55
C LYS A 208 4.27 -9.06 17.05
N MET A 209 4.29 -10.38 16.96
CA MET A 209 3.20 -11.23 17.47
C MET A 209 3.49 -11.64 18.91
N PHE A 210 2.45 -11.58 19.74
CA PHE A 210 2.50 -12.15 21.08
C PHE A 210 2.15 -13.64 21.00
N CYS A 211 3.05 -14.49 21.47
CA CYS A 211 2.75 -15.91 21.64
C CYS A 211 1.79 -16.07 22.83
N LEU A 212 0.53 -16.36 22.56
CA LEU A 212 -0.44 -16.72 23.61
C LEU A 212 -0.13 -18.16 24.06
N GLY A 213 0.25 -18.35 25.34
CA GLY A 213 0.41 -19.68 25.94
C GLY A 213 1.80 -20.02 26.50
N THR A 214 2.80 -19.13 26.39
CA THR A 214 4.09 -19.32 27.06
C THR A 214 4.20 -18.39 28.28
N PRO A 215 4.69 -18.87 29.44
CA PRO A 215 4.86 -18.04 30.65
C PRO A 215 5.89 -16.91 30.46
N THR A 216 6.76 -17.05 29.47
CA THR A 216 7.64 -15.99 28.98
C THR A 216 6.90 -15.17 27.91
N ARG A 217 6.84 -13.84 28.11
CA ARG A 217 6.42 -12.86 27.09
C ARG A 217 7.43 -12.85 25.95
N MET A 218 7.48 -13.90 25.13
CA MET A 218 8.24 -13.88 23.89
C MET A 218 7.45 -13.09 22.86
N THR A 219 8.00 -11.94 22.48
CA THR A 219 7.61 -11.24 21.26
C THR A 219 8.32 -11.90 20.10
N GLU A 220 7.57 -12.58 19.24
CA GLU A 220 8.08 -13.12 17.99
C GLU A 220 7.94 -12.05 16.91
N VAL A 221 9.02 -11.81 16.17
CA VAL A 221 8.99 -10.93 15.00
C VAL A 221 8.71 -11.82 13.79
N VAL A 222 7.54 -11.64 13.17
CA VAL A 222 7.03 -12.53 12.12
C VAL A 222 6.70 -11.72 10.88
N GLU A 223 7.17 -12.19 9.73
CA GLU A 223 6.76 -11.66 8.42
C GLU A 223 5.39 -12.23 8.03
N CYS A 224 4.47 -11.34 7.69
CA CYS A 224 3.07 -11.66 7.38
C CYS A 224 2.63 -11.07 6.05
N PHE A 225 1.74 -11.77 5.35
CA PHE A 225 1.07 -11.29 4.13
C PHE A 225 -0.42 -11.05 4.41
N SER A 226 -1.10 -10.31 3.53
CA SER A 226 -2.57 -10.34 3.49
C SER A 226 -3.02 -11.76 3.11
N ALA A 227 -3.85 -12.37 3.96
CA ALA A 227 -4.39 -13.69 3.73
C ALA A 227 -5.23 -13.72 2.45
N GLN A 228 -6.08 -12.71 2.24
CA GLN A 228 -6.89 -12.57 1.05
C GLN A 228 -6.03 -12.55 -0.22
N LYS A 229 -4.96 -11.75 -0.24
CA LYS A 229 -4.09 -11.63 -1.42
C LYS A 229 -3.39 -12.94 -1.78
N VAL A 230 -2.96 -13.71 -0.77
CA VAL A 230 -2.38 -15.04 -0.96
C VAL A 230 -3.42 -15.98 -1.59
N VAL A 231 -4.66 -15.98 -1.08
CA VAL A 231 -5.75 -16.82 -1.59
C VAL A 231 -6.13 -16.46 -3.04
N ASP A 232 -6.28 -15.17 -3.35
CA ASP A 232 -6.66 -14.69 -4.68
C ASP A 232 -5.64 -15.10 -5.75
N MET A 233 -4.36 -14.94 -5.41
CA MET A 233 -3.27 -15.30 -6.31
C MET A 233 -3.19 -16.80 -6.54
N CYS A 234 -3.36 -17.61 -5.49
CA CYS A 234 -3.39 -19.06 -5.62
C CYS A 234 -4.57 -19.54 -6.48
N SER A 235 -5.74 -18.92 -6.29
CA SER A 235 -6.93 -19.19 -7.09
C SER A 235 -6.71 -18.84 -8.56
N SER A 236 -6.12 -17.67 -8.84
CA SER A 236 -5.80 -17.21 -10.20
C SER A 236 -4.80 -18.12 -10.92
N ARG A 237 -3.75 -18.59 -10.22
CA ARG A 237 -2.77 -19.52 -10.82
C ARG A 237 -3.39 -20.88 -11.14
N ARG A 238 -4.22 -21.44 -10.23
CA ARG A 238 -4.93 -22.70 -10.49
C ARG A 238 -5.86 -22.60 -11.69
N TYR A 239 -6.57 -21.48 -11.84
CA TYR A 239 -7.41 -21.24 -13.01
C TYR A 239 -6.60 -21.21 -14.31
N LYS A 240 -5.50 -20.45 -14.36
CA LYS A 240 -4.61 -20.40 -15.53
C LYS A 240 -4.04 -21.77 -15.88
N ILE A 241 -3.56 -22.53 -14.90
CA ILE A 241 -3.03 -23.90 -15.10
C ILE A 241 -4.12 -24.81 -15.69
N ARG A 242 -5.35 -24.77 -15.16
CA ARG A 242 -6.48 -25.53 -15.72
C ARG A 242 -6.77 -25.13 -17.17
N GLN A 243 -6.80 -23.83 -17.49
CA GLN A 243 -6.99 -23.38 -18.87
C GLN A 243 -5.90 -23.87 -19.81
N TYR A 244 -4.62 -23.83 -19.39
CA TYR A 244 -3.52 -24.38 -20.20
C TYR A 244 -3.64 -25.89 -20.41
N HIS A 245 -4.04 -26.66 -19.39
CA HIS A 245 -4.26 -28.11 -19.56
C HIS A 245 -5.48 -28.41 -20.43
N THR A 246 -6.56 -27.63 -20.35
CA THR A 246 -7.72 -27.77 -21.23
C THR A 246 -7.39 -27.37 -22.68
N ALA A 247 -6.56 -26.34 -22.90
CA ALA A 247 -6.12 -25.92 -24.22
C ALA A 247 -5.07 -26.87 -24.84
N SER A 248 -4.21 -27.48 -24.02
CA SER A 248 -3.18 -28.44 -24.47
C SER A 248 -3.72 -29.87 -24.61
N GLY A 249 -4.86 -30.19 -23.99
CA GLY A 249 -5.54 -31.49 -24.08
C GLY A 249 -6.35 -31.72 -25.37
N ALA A 250 -6.40 -30.77 -26.31
CA ALA A 250 -7.17 -30.88 -27.56
C ALA A 250 -6.47 -31.69 -28.67
N GLN A 251 -5.36 -32.39 -28.38
CA GLN A 251 -4.71 -33.31 -29.32
C GLN A 251 -4.28 -34.62 -28.65
N PHE A 252 -5.24 -35.42 -28.22
CA PHE A 252 -5.09 -36.87 -28.24
C PHE A 252 -6.42 -37.46 -28.68
N ASN A 253 -6.51 -37.79 -29.97
CA ASN A 253 -7.59 -38.62 -30.50
C ASN A 253 -7.51 -39.97 -29.79
N LEU A 254 -8.45 -40.23 -28.87
CA LEU A 254 -8.76 -41.60 -28.50
C LEU A 254 -9.41 -42.28 -29.72
N PRO A 255 -9.01 -43.52 -30.08
CA PRO A 255 -9.64 -44.24 -31.18
C PRO A 255 -11.12 -44.46 -30.85
N ASN A 256 -11.96 -44.22 -31.85
CA ASN A 256 -13.41 -44.42 -31.77
C ASN A 256 -13.70 -45.91 -31.45
N PRO A 257 -14.51 -46.24 -30.42
CA PRO A 257 -14.84 -47.63 -30.08
C PRO A 257 -15.64 -48.39 -31.16
N ALA A 258 -15.98 -47.75 -32.28
CA ALA A 258 -16.79 -48.32 -33.36
C ALA A 258 -15.99 -48.97 -34.50
N GLU A 259 -14.65 -49.03 -34.43
CA GLU A 259 -13.81 -49.65 -35.48
C GLU A 259 -13.13 -50.97 -35.05
N ILE A 260 -13.57 -51.60 -33.96
CA ILE A 260 -13.07 -52.93 -33.53
C ILE A 260 -13.99 -54.08 -34.01
N GLU A 261 -15.12 -53.78 -34.65
CA GLU A 261 -16.09 -54.79 -35.07
C GLU A 261 -16.31 -54.79 -36.59
N ASN A 262 -15.23 -54.77 -37.39
CA ASN A 262 -15.34 -55.08 -38.82
C ASN A 262 -14.05 -55.62 -39.45
N GLN A 263 -13.39 -56.57 -38.79
CA GLN A 263 -12.29 -57.37 -39.39
C GLN A 263 -12.47 -58.89 -39.25
N ASN A 264 -13.68 -59.37 -38.95
CA ASN A 264 -14.00 -60.81 -38.91
C ASN A 264 -15.06 -61.21 -39.96
N SER A 265 -14.91 -60.76 -41.21
CA SER A 265 -15.80 -61.24 -42.29
C SER A 265 -15.17 -61.32 -43.68
N VAL A 266 -13.94 -61.80 -43.84
CA VAL A 266 -13.48 -62.42 -45.10
C VAL A 266 -12.43 -63.51 -44.77
N LEU A 267 -12.54 -64.68 -45.41
CA LEU A 267 -11.93 -66.01 -45.15
C LEU A 267 -12.72 -66.84 -44.09
N ASN A 268 -13.50 -67.88 -44.40
CA ASN A 268 -13.58 -68.80 -45.55
C ASN A 268 -15.01 -69.38 -45.64
N PRO A 269 -15.51 -69.76 -46.84
CA PRO A 269 -16.38 -70.91 -46.99
C PRO A 269 -15.56 -72.16 -47.37
N LEU A 270 -15.82 -73.24 -46.65
CA LEU A 270 -15.38 -74.59 -46.99
C LEU A 270 -16.13 -75.12 -48.22
N MET A 271 -15.36 -75.67 -49.16
CA MET A 271 -15.64 -76.85 -50.02
C MET A 271 -16.87 -76.81 -50.96
N GLN A 272 -16.60 -76.52 -52.23
CA GLN A 272 -16.83 -77.45 -53.36
C GLN A 272 -15.89 -77.10 -54.52
#